data_AF-A0A4R6VL94-F1
#
_entry.id   AF-A0A4R6VL94-F1
#
_cell.length_a   1.000
_cell.length_b   1.000
_cell.length_c   1.000
_cell.angle_alpha   90.00
_cell.angle_beta   90.00
_cell.angle_gamma   90.00
#
_symmetry.space_group_name_H-M   'P 1'
#
loop_
_entity.id
_entity.type
_entity.pdbx_description
1 polymer ?
#
loop_
_entity_poly.entity_id
_entity_poly.type
_entity_poly.pdbx_seq_one_letter_code
_entity_poly.pdbx_strand_id
1 'polypeptide(L)'
;MREDYRSATLDVADLAPTWHEQLLAWIGEARDAGLPDANAMVLATGDDEHRLTTRTVLAKDVDAHGVTFFTNYTSEKSHQLRQTRQASATFPWIALQRQATVIGTVELLPREDTAEYWRTRPRGSQLGAWASPQSGVLRDRAALEELLASVTERFADDAEIPPPPHWGGWRIVPTHVEFWQGRSDRLHDRLRFRRTDQAWVVERLAP
;
A
#
# COMPACT_ATOMS: atom_id res chain seq x y z
N MET A 1 -15.87 -18.16 15.24
CA MET A 1 -17.14 -17.76 14.61
C MET A 1 -16.96 -17.87 13.11
N ARG A 2 -17.83 -18.59 12.38
CA ARG A 2 -17.68 -18.86 10.94
C ARG A 2 -18.90 -18.31 10.22
N GLU A 3 -18.67 -17.41 9.26
CA GLU A 3 -19.70 -16.93 8.35
C GLU A 3 -19.71 -17.78 7.08
N ASP A 4 -20.90 -18.04 6.55
CA ASP A 4 -21.08 -18.69 5.25
C ASP A 4 -21.02 -17.63 4.14
N TYR A 5 -20.03 -17.73 3.26
CA TYR A 5 -19.71 -16.70 2.26
C TYR A 5 -20.59 -16.85 1.02
N ARG A 6 -21.68 -16.07 0.94
CA ARG A 6 -22.65 -16.13 -0.17
C ARG A 6 -22.74 -14.85 -0.99
N SER A 7 -21.91 -13.84 -0.71
CA SER A 7 -22.15 -12.46 -1.13
C SER A 7 -21.93 -12.20 -2.63
N ALA A 8 -20.90 -12.79 -3.25
CA ALA A 8 -20.58 -12.55 -4.66
C ALA A 8 -19.79 -13.72 -5.30
N THR A 9 -19.83 -13.83 -6.63
CA THR A 9 -19.01 -14.72 -7.46
C THR A 9 -17.90 -13.93 -8.14
N LEU A 10 -16.83 -14.60 -8.57
CA LEU A 10 -15.80 -14.01 -9.43
C LEU A 10 -15.42 -14.99 -10.55
N ASP A 11 -15.78 -14.63 -11.79
CA ASP A 11 -15.36 -15.35 -12.99
C ASP A 11 -14.46 -14.50 -13.91
N VAL A 12 -13.75 -15.15 -14.83
CA VAL A 12 -12.86 -14.50 -15.81
C VAL A 12 -13.65 -13.53 -16.68
N ALA A 13 -14.91 -13.87 -17.01
CA ALA A 13 -15.77 -12.99 -17.80
C ALA A 13 -16.18 -11.70 -17.06
N ASP A 14 -16.10 -11.69 -15.73
CA ASP A 14 -16.47 -10.55 -14.89
C ASP A 14 -15.26 -9.62 -14.60
N LEU A 15 -14.05 -10.05 -14.96
CA LEU A 15 -12.84 -9.26 -14.72
C LEU A 15 -12.81 -8.02 -15.59
N ALA A 16 -12.34 -6.92 -15.00
CA ALA A 16 -11.92 -5.76 -15.77
C ALA A 16 -10.79 -6.13 -16.75
N PRO A 17 -10.63 -5.38 -17.86
CA PRO A 17 -9.63 -5.70 -18.89
C PRO A 17 -8.19 -5.76 -18.37
N THR A 18 -7.89 -5.02 -17.32
CA THR A 18 -6.56 -4.99 -16.70
C THR A 18 -6.62 -5.14 -15.18
N TRP A 19 -5.51 -5.60 -14.60
CA TRP A 19 -5.39 -5.80 -13.15
C TRP A 19 -5.61 -4.50 -12.36
N HIS A 20 -5.17 -3.34 -12.88
CA HIS A 20 -5.25 -2.08 -12.16
C HIS A 20 -6.66 -1.49 -12.20
N GLU A 21 -7.36 -1.63 -13.32
CA GLU A 21 -8.80 -1.31 -13.42
C GLU A 21 -9.61 -2.20 -12.47
N GLN A 22 -9.31 -3.51 -12.39
CA GLN A 22 -9.98 -4.41 -11.45
C GLN A 22 -9.74 -4.01 -10.00
N LEU A 23 -8.49 -3.65 -9.66
CA LEU A 23 -8.13 -3.21 -8.33
C LEU A 23 -8.82 -1.89 -7.95
N LEU A 24 -8.84 -0.92 -8.86
CA LEU A 24 -9.53 0.35 -8.68
C LEU A 24 -11.04 0.16 -8.50
N ALA A 25 -11.66 -0.75 -9.26
CA ALA A 25 -13.07 -1.09 -9.09
C ALA A 25 -13.35 -1.62 -7.67
N TRP A 26 -12.56 -2.57 -7.18
CA TRP A 26 -12.73 -3.12 -5.83
C TRP A 26 -12.43 -2.12 -4.71
N ILE A 27 -11.43 -1.22 -4.88
CA ILE A 27 -11.21 -0.10 -3.95
C ILE A 27 -12.43 0.81 -3.93
N GLY A 28 -13.01 1.12 -5.09
CA GLY A 28 -14.23 1.93 -5.23
C GLY A 28 -15.43 1.28 -4.54
N GLU A 29 -15.68 0.00 -4.80
CA GLU A 29 -16.76 -0.76 -4.15
C GLU A 29 -16.59 -0.83 -2.63
N ALA A 30 -15.36 -1.03 -2.14
CA ALA A 30 -15.07 -1.01 -0.71
C ALA A 30 -15.34 0.36 -0.07
N ARG A 31 -14.96 1.45 -0.75
CA ARG A 31 -15.29 2.82 -0.30
C ARG A 31 -16.79 3.03 -0.28
N ASP A 32 -17.50 2.65 -1.33
CA ASP A 32 -18.94 2.89 -1.48
C ASP A 32 -19.76 2.04 -0.49
N ALA A 33 -19.23 0.88 -0.08
CA ALA A 33 -19.74 0.06 1.02
C ALA A 33 -19.42 0.62 2.43
N GLY A 34 -18.72 1.76 2.51
CA GLY A 34 -18.41 2.44 3.77
C GLY A 34 -17.29 1.80 4.59
N LEU A 35 -16.43 0.97 3.99
CA LEU A 35 -15.28 0.42 4.71
C LEU A 35 -14.29 1.54 5.03
N PRO A 36 -13.75 1.60 6.26
CA PRO A 36 -12.70 2.56 6.62
C PRO A 36 -11.44 2.26 5.82
N ASP A 37 -10.74 3.31 5.40
CA ASP A 37 -9.47 3.24 4.67
C ASP A 37 -9.49 2.18 3.55
N ALA A 38 -10.45 2.27 2.62
CA ALA A 38 -10.63 1.28 1.54
C ALA A 38 -9.37 1.03 0.68
N ASN A 39 -8.43 1.98 0.66
CA ASN A 39 -7.12 1.88 0.00
C ASN A 39 -5.97 1.43 0.92
N ALA A 40 -6.25 1.02 2.16
CA ALA A 40 -5.26 0.45 3.06
C ALA A 40 -4.83 -0.94 2.57
N MET A 41 -3.52 -1.18 2.63
CA MET A 41 -2.91 -2.46 2.30
C MET A 41 -1.88 -2.85 3.35
N VAL A 42 -1.82 -4.14 3.66
CA VAL A 42 -0.77 -4.72 4.52
C VAL A 42 0.45 -5.00 3.63
N LEU A 43 1.50 -4.20 3.81
CA LEU A 43 2.76 -4.31 3.09
C LEU A 43 3.72 -5.25 3.82
N ALA A 44 4.08 -6.35 3.17
CA ALA A 44 5.15 -7.25 3.55
C ALA A 44 6.46 -6.87 2.84
N THR A 45 7.54 -6.79 3.61
CA THR A 45 8.92 -6.57 3.13
C THR A 45 9.86 -7.52 3.84
N GLY A 46 11.00 -7.84 3.21
CA GLY A 46 12.04 -8.69 3.78
C GLY A 46 13.42 -8.07 3.64
N ASP A 47 14.34 -8.50 4.50
CA ASP A 47 15.78 -8.22 4.38
C ASP A 47 16.55 -9.40 3.77
N ASP A 48 17.86 -9.25 3.66
CA ASP A 48 18.84 -10.23 3.17
C ASP A 48 19.02 -11.44 4.10
N GLU A 49 18.56 -11.36 5.34
CA GLU A 49 18.51 -12.48 6.30
C GLU A 49 17.18 -13.26 6.22
N HIS A 50 16.33 -12.94 5.26
CA HIS A 50 14.98 -13.52 5.07
C HIS A 50 14.01 -13.24 6.22
N ARG A 51 14.27 -12.24 7.07
CA ARG A 51 13.31 -11.79 8.07
C ARG A 51 12.22 -10.98 7.38
N LEU A 52 10.98 -11.44 7.50
CA LEU A 52 9.80 -10.78 6.94
C LEU A 52 9.11 -9.93 8.01
N THR A 53 8.66 -8.75 7.60
CA THR A 53 7.93 -7.83 8.46
C THR A 53 6.73 -7.27 7.71
N THR A 54 5.66 -6.96 8.46
CA THR A 54 4.42 -6.41 7.90
C THR A 54 3.99 -5.15 8.62
N ARG A 55 3.28 -4.28 7.90
CA ARG A 55 2.59 -3.10 8.45
C ARG A 55 1.56 -2.60 7.46
N THR A 56 0.57 -1.85 7.93
CA THR A 56 -0.39 -1.16 7.05
C THR A 56 0.24 0.10 6.46
N VAL A 57 0.03 0.30 5.16
CA VAL A 57 0.27 1.55 4.44
C VAL A 57 -0.95 1.87 3.58
N LEU A 58 -1.05 3.10 3.07
CA LEU A 58 -2.14 3.51 2.19
C LEU A 58 -1.64 3.55 0.74
N ALA A 59 -2.34 2.87 -0.16
CA ALA A 59 -2.14 3.03 -1.60
C ALA A 59 -2.62 4.42 -2.01
N LYS A 60 -1.72 5.23 -2.57
CA LYS A 60 -2.00 6.62 -2.97
C LYS A 60 -2.27 6.77 -4.46
N ASP A 61 -1.77 5.83 -5.24
CA ASP A 61 -2.05 5.75 -6.67
C ASP A 61 -1.99 4.28 -7.12
N VAL A 62 -2.80 3.95 -8.13
CA VAL A 62 -2.88 2.65 -8.77
C VAL A 62 -3.05 2.89 -10.27
N ASP A 63 -2.03 2.53 -11.04
CA ASP A 63 -1.99 2.70 -12.49
C ASP A 63 -1.45 1.42 -13.18
N ALA A 64 -1.30 1.44 -14.50
CA ALA A 64 -0.74 0.31 -15.24
C ALA A 64 0.72 -0.04 -14.86
N HIS A 65 1.45 0.87 -14.22
CA HIS A 65 2.83 0.70 -13.79
C HIS A 65 2.94 0.09 -12.40
N GLY A 66 1.97 0.33 -11.51
CA GLY A 66 1.95 -0.30 -10.21
C GLY A 66 1.10 0.36 -9.13
N VAL A 67 1.40 -0.01 -7.89
CA VAL A 67 0.75 0.55 -6.69
C VAL A 67 1.74 1.42 -5.94
N THR A 68 1.39 2.69 -5.77
CA THR A 68 2.26 3.70 -5.15
C THR A 68 1.88 3.93 -3.69
N PHE A 69 2.88 4.03 -2.81
CA PHE A 69 2.71 4.46 -1.42
C PHE A 69 3.87 5.35 -0.97
N PHE A 70 3.62 6.22 0.00
CA PHE A 70 4.63 7.16 0.52
C PHE A 70 5.02 6.83 1.96
N THR A 71 6.30 6.98 2.28
CA THR A 71 6.88 6.62 3.58
C THR A 71 8.16 7.41 3.87
N ASN A 72 8.69 7.22 5.08
CA ASN A 72 10.03 7.65 5.42
C ASN A 72 11.08 6.64 4.88
N TYR A 73 12.08 7.14 4.16
CA TYR A 73 13.21 6.39 3.59
C TYR A 73 14.19 5.84 4.63
N THR A 74 14.19 6.34 5.87
CA THR A 74 15.00 5.80 6.99
C THR A 74 14.25 4.76 7.82
N SER A 75 13.02 4.42 7.46
CA SER A 75 12.27 3.40 8.19
C SER A 75 12.73 1.99 7.82
N GLU A 76 12.49 1.03 8.71
CA GLU A 76 12.86 -0.37 8.52
C GLU A 76 12.36 -0.93 7.18
N LYS A 77 11.10 -0.65 6.81
CA LYS A 77 10.54 -1.09 5.52
C LYS A 77 11.34 -0.53 4.34
N SER A 78 11.78 0.73 4.40
CA SER A 78 12.55 1.34 3.31
C SER A 78 13.97 0.79 3.24
N HIS A 79 14.58 0.42 4.37
CA HIS A 79 15.85 -0.30 4.39
C HIS A 79 15.71 -1.67 3.71
N GLN A 80 14.72 -2.46 4.12
CA GLN A 80 14.41 -3.77 3.51
C GLN A 80 14.13 -3.66 2.01
N LEU A 81 13.30 -2.69 1.58
CA LEU A 81 12.99 -2.45 0.16
C LEU A 81 14.23 -2.10 -0.67
N ARG A 82 15.22 -1.41 -0.11
CA ARG A 82 16.49 -1.13 -0.81
C ARG A 82 17.34 -2.38 -0.98
N GLN A 83 17.32 -3.28 0.01
CA GLN A 83 18.08 -4.53 -0.01
C GLN A 83 17.49 -5.55 -0.97
N THR A 84 16.21 -5.89 -0.82
CA THR A 84 15.60 -7.03 -1.52
C THR A 84 14.87 -6.64 -2.79
N ARG A 85 14.47 -5.37 -2.93
CA ARG A 85 13.68 -4.85 -4.05
C ARG A 85 12.39 -5.62 -4.31
N GLN A 86 11.86 -6.31 -3.30
CA GLN A 86 10.64 -7.10 -3.38
C GLN A 86 9.63 -6.67 -2.34
N ALA A 87 8.35 -6.72 -2.70
CA ALA A 87 7.25 -6.48 -1.79
C ALA A 87 6.04 -7.33 -2.17
N SER A 88 5.22 -7.61 -1.16
CA SER A 88 3.84 -8.06 -1.33
C SER A 88 2.92 -7.11 -0.57
N ALA A 89 1.77 -6.78 -1.13
CA ALA A 89 0.76 -5.97 -0.46
C ALA A 89 -0.63 -6.58 -0.63
N THR A 90 -1.35 -6.75 0.48
CA THR A 90 -2.72 -7.27 0.48
C THR A 90 -3.70 -6.22 0.94
N PHE A 91 -4.75 -5.98 0.15
CA PHE A 91 -5.94 -5.20 0.50
C PHE A 91 -6.96 -6.13 1.19
N PRO A 92 -7.22 -5.98 2.50
CA PRO A 92 -8.02 -6.93 3.26
C PRO A 92 -9.45 -6.42 3.45
N TRP A 93 -10.30 -6.48 2.42
CA TRP A 93 -11.72 -6.11 2.54
C TRP A 93 -12.54 -7.24 3.17
N ILE A 94 -12.25 -7.53 4.44
CA ILE A 94 -12.82 -8.67 5.18
C ILE A 94 -14.35 -8.62 5.18
N ALA A 95 -14.95 -7.44 5.39
CA ALA A 95 -16.40 -7.26 5.39
C ALA A 95 -17.07 -7.56 4.04
N LEU A 96 -16.32 -7.46 2.95
CA LEU A 96 -16.78 -7.83 1.60
C LEU A 96 -16.38 -9.26 1.21
N GLN A 97 -15.68 -9.97 2.10
CA GLN A 97 -15.12 -11.29 1.82
C GLN A 97 -14.23 -11.24 0.58
N ARG A 98 -13.42 -10.18 0.46
CA ARG A 98 -12.52 -9.96 -0.67
C ARG A 98 -11.10 -9.69 -0.22
N GLN A 99 -10.15 -10.15 -1.02
CA GLN A 99 -8.76 -9.76 -0.91
C GLN A 99 -8.19 -9.51 -2.30
N ALA A 100 -7.39 -8.46 -2.45
CA ALA A 100 -6.49 -8.30 -3.58
C ALA A 100 -5.05 -8.33 -3.08
N THR A 101 -4.19 -9.14 -3.70
CA THR A 101 -2.78 -9.24 -3.34
C THR A 101 -1.90 -8.90 -4.54
N VAL A 102 -1.05 -7.89 -4.37
CA VAL A 102 -0.10 -7.41 -5.36
C VAL A 102 1.30 -7.86 -4.95
N ILE A 103 1.99 -8.61 -5.81
CA ILE A 103 3.37 -9.07 -5.60
C ILE A 103 4.23 -8.53 -6.73
N GLY A 104 5.37 -7.96 -6.38
CA GLY A 104 6.22 -7.31 -7.39
C GLY A 104 7.58 -6.87 -6.88
N THR A 105 8.33 -6.28 -7.80
CA THR A 105 9.53 -5.52 -7.45
C THR A 105 9.15 -4.12 -6.98
N VAL A 106 10.09 -3.40 -6.37
CA VAL A 106 9.86 -2.01 -5.95
C VAL A 106 10.86 -1.02 -6.50
N GLU A 107 10.34 0.15 -6.86
CA GLU A 107 11.09 1.27 -7.40
C GLU A 107 10.87 2.52 -6.55
N LEU A 108 11.90 3.36 -6.41
CA LEU A 108 11.74 4.66 -5.78
C LEU A 108 11.05 5.58 -6.78
N LEU A 109 10.11 6.39 -6.29
CA LEU A 109 9.59 7.47 -7.08
C LEU A 109 10.60 8.61 -7.22
N PRO A 110 10.60 9.31 -8.37
CA PRO A 110 11.30 10.58 -8.53
C PRO A 110 10.93 11.62 -7.46
N ARG A 111 11.79 12.63 -7.30
CA ARG A 111 11.60 13.65 -6.25
C ARG A 111 10.47 14.62 -6.59
N GLU A 112 10.20 14.81 -7.88
CA GLU A 112 9.08 15.57 -8.42
C GLU A 112 7.73 14.97 -8.00
N ASP A 113 7.52 13.66 -8.17
CA ASP A 113 6.30 12.96 -7.73
C ASP A 113 6.11 13.08 -6.22
N THR A 114 7.22 13.02 -5.47
CA THR A 114 7.22 13.25 -4.03
C THR A 114 6.77 14.67 -3.67
N ALA A 115 7.28 15.69 -4.37
CA ALA A 115 6.93 17.07 -4.12
C ALA A 115 5.46 17.36 -4.50
N GLU A 116 4.98 16.78 -5.59
CA GLU A 116 3.58 16.88 -6.02
C GLU A 116 2.64 16.30 -4.97
N TYR A 117 2.83 15.03 -4.58
CA TYR A 117 2.00 14.41 -3.56
C TYR A 117 2.15 15.11 -2.20
N TRP A 118 3.34 15.57 -1.84
CA TRP A 118 3.59 16.27 -0.58
C TRP A 118 2.73 17.53 -0.40
N ARG A 119 2.52 18.30 -1.48
CA ARG A 119 1.67 19.51 -1.47
C ARG A 119 0.19 19.21 -1.16
N THR A 120 -0.27 17.99 -1.45
CA THR A 120 -1.66 17.59 -1.14
C THR A 120 -1.87 17.21 0.32
N ARG A 121 -0.78 17.00 1.09
CA ARG A 121 -0.87 16.57 2.49
C ARG A 121 -1.28 17.72 3.40
N PRO A 122 -2.19 17.49 4.37
CA PRO A 122 -2.49 18.48 5.39
C PRO A 122 -1.24 18.93 6.15
N ARG A 123 -1.17 20.20 6.54
CA ARG A 123 0.00 20.78 7.25
C ARG A 123 0.44 19.93 8.46
N GLY A 124 -0.50 19.46 9.28
CA GLY A 124 -0.17 18.58 10.41
C GLY A 124 0.50 17.27 10.01
N SER A 125 0.13 16.69 8.85
CA SER A 125 0.80 15.51 8.29
C SER A 125 2.20 15.83 7.76
N GLN A 126 2.41 17.02 7.20
CA GLN A 126 3.73 17.50 6.75
C GLN A 126 4.66 17.69 7.95
N LEU A 127 4.21 18.37 9.00
CA LEU A 127 4.95 18.57 10.26
C LEU A 127 5.28 17.23 10.93
N GLY A 128 4.30 16.33 11.06
CA GLY A 128 4.52 15.01 11.65
C GLY A 128 5.56 14.17 10.90
N ALA A 129 5.63 14.30 9.56
CA ALA A 129 6.63 13.61 8.76
C ALA A 129 8.05 14.19 8.93
N TRP A 130 8.19 15.48 9.21
CA TRP A 130 9.47 16.09 9.60
C TRP A 130 9.90 15.71 11.02
N ALA A 131 8.96 15.62 11.94
CA ALA A 131 9.22 15.38 13.36
C ALA A 131 9.57 13.92 13.67
N SER A 132 8.95 12.96 12.97
CA SER A 132 9.04 11.55 13.34
C SER A 132 10.30 10.86 12.79
N PRO A 133 11.23 10.38 13.65
CA PRO A 133 12.30 9.47 13.24
C PRO A 133 11.73 8.05 13.07
N GLN A 134 10.90 7.85 12.05
CA GLN A 134 10.12 6.62 11.86
C GLN A 134 10.98 5.36 11.99
N SER A 135 10.55 4.42 12.85
CA SER A 135 11.27 3.19 13.25
C SER A 135 12.45 3.37 14.20
N GLY A 136 12.78 4.59 14.61
CA GLY A 136 13.74 4.86 15.69
C GLY A 136 13.13 4.62 17.08
N VAL A 137 13.97 4.18 18.02
CA VAL A 137 13.57 4.02 19.42
C VAL A 137 13.47 5.40 20.07
N LEU A 138 12.30 5.70 20.63
CA LEU A 138 12.08 6.90 21.45
C LEU A 138 12.00 6.50 22.92
N ARG A 139 12.34 7.43 23.81
CA ARG A 139 12.26 7.18 25.26
C ARG A 139 10.80 6.94 25.70
N ASP A 140 9.88 7.76 25.18
CA ASP A 140 8.47 7.80 25.54
C ASP A 140 7.66 8.62 24.51
N ARG A 141 6.36 8.82 24.80
CA ARG A 141 5.47 9.66 24.00
C ARG A 141 5.83 11.15 24.04
N ALA A 142 6.29 11.66 25.18
CA ALA A 142 6.63 13.07 25.34
C ALA A 142 7.79 13.48 24.42
N ALA A 143 8.78 12.60 24.21
CA ALA A 143 9.85 12.83 23.25
C ALA A 143 9.33 13.07 21.81
N LEU A 144 8.26 12.38 21.39
CA LEU A 144 7.64 12.61 20.08
C LEU A 144 6.92 13.96 20.02
N GLU A 145 6.28 14.37 21.11
CA GLU A 145 5.58 15.65 21.22
C GLU A 145 6.55 16.83 21.23
N GLU A 146 7.69 16.69 21.90
CA GLU A 146 8.79 17.66 21.87
C GLU A 146 9.35 17.83 20.45
N LEU A 147 9.58 16.72 19.72
CA LEU A 147 10.03 16.77 18.32
C LEU A 147 9.01 17.48 17.42
N LEU A 148 7.71 17.18 17.61
CA LEU A 148 6.64 17.84 16.87
C LEU A 148 6.55 19.33 17.18
N ALA A 149 6.67 19.72 18.45
CA ALA A 149 6.67 21.12 18.86
C ALA A 149 7.85 21.89 18.25
N SER A 150 9.06 21.33 18.31
CA SER A 150 10.26 21.92 17.71
C SER A 150 10.13 22.12 16.21
N VAL A 151 9.60 21.12 15.49
CA VAL A 151 9.35 21.23 14.05
C VAL A 151 8.24 22.24 13.74
N THR A 152 7.19 22.30 14.57
CA THR A 152 6.09 23.26 14.41
C THR A 152 6.58 24.69 14.57
N GLU A 153 7.41 24.95 15.58
CA GLU A 153 8.05 26.26 15.79
C GLU A 153 8.99 26.61 14.63
N ARG A 154 9.83 25.66 14.20
CA ARG A 154 10.74 25.85 13.06
C ARG A 154 10.03 26.30 11.79
N PHE A 155 8.85 25.75 11.50
CA PHE A 155 8.09 26.05 10.28
C PHE A 155 6.94 27.03 10.54
N ALA A 156 6.91 27.73 11.68
CA ALA A 156 5.76 28.56 12.08
C ALA A 156 5.38 29.63 11.05
N ASP A 157 6.39 30.30 10.50
CA ASP A 157 6.22 31.38 9.51
C ASP A 157 6.24 30.88 8.05
N ASP A 158 6.49 29.59 7.83
CA ASP A 158 6.54 29.00 6.50
C ASP A 158 5.13 28.67 6.01
N ALA A 159 4.69 29.39 4.97
CA ALA A 159 3.41 29.15 4.30
C ALA A 159 3.38 27.74 3.65
N GLU A 160 4.50 27.33 3.05
CA GLU A 160 4.68 26.01 2.46
C GLU A 160 5.85 25.27 3.13
N ILE A 161 5.57 24.08 3.65
CA ILE A 161 6.61 23.22 4.24
C ILE A 161 7.20 22.37 3.11
N PRO A 162 8.52 22.38 2.86
CA PRO A 162 9.12 21.51 1.85
C PRO A 162 9.11 20.03 2.29
N PRO A 163 9.13 19.06 1.36
CA PRO A 163 9.28 17.65 1.72
C PRO A 163 10.68 17.39 2.34
N PRO A 164 10.78 16.60 3.42
CA PRO A 164 12.07 16.22 4.00
C PRO A 164 12.94 15.45 2.99
N PRO A 165 14.28 15.52 3.09
CA PRO A 165 15.20 14.73 2.27
C PRO A 165 14.96 13.22 2.40
N HIS A 166 14.53 12.78 3.58
CA HIS A 166 14.30 11.38 3.93
C HIS A 166 12.86 10.91 3.68
N TRP A 167 12.01 11.67 3.02
CA TRP A 167 10.62 11.29 2.79
C TRP A 167 10.32 11.18 1.29
N GLY A 168 9.54 10.17 0.88
CA GLY A 168 9.06 10.05 -0.50
C GLY A 168 8.34 8.75 -0.79
N GLY A 169 8.26 8.42 -2.08
CA GLY A 169 7.40 7.37 -2.60
C GLY A 169 8.12 6.10 -3.04
N TRP A 170 7.44 4.97 -2.89
CA TRP A 170 7.77 3.70 -3.53
C TRP A 170 6.61 3.26 -4.42
N ARG A 171 6.93 2.60 -5.54
CA ARG A 171 5.96 1.92 -6.39
C ARG A 171 6.25 0.42 -6.38
N ILE A 172 5.23 -0.40 -6.12
CA ILE A 172 5.26 -1.83 -6.34
C ILE A 172 4.92 -2.08 -7.81
N VAL A 173 5.90 -2.55 -8.60
CA VAL A 173 5.73 -2.92 -10.00
C VAL A 173 5.28 -4.39 -10.06
N PRO A 174 4.01 -4.68 -10.37
CA PRO A 174 3.47 -6.00 -10.16
C PRO A 174 4.01 -7.01 -11.18
N THR A 175 4.30 -8.22 -10.69
CA THR A 175 4.47 -9.43 -11.50
C THR A 175 3.26 -10.35 -11.36
N HIS A 176 2.57 -10.27 -10.22
CA HIS A 176 1.34 -11.01 -9.95
C HIS A 176 0.35 -10.11 -9.22
N VAL A 177 -0.92 -10.17 -9.62
CA VAL A 177 -2.04 -9.57 -8.89
C VAL A 177 -3.14 -10.63 -8.76
N GLU A 178 -3.42 -11.05 -7.55
CA GLU A 178 -4.44 -12.05 -7.24
C GLU A 178 -5.67 -11.40 -6.63
N PHE A 179 -6.84 -11.76 -7.15
CA PHE A 179 -8.15 -11.42 -6.62
C PHE A 179 -8.79 -12.66 -6.03
N TRP A 180 -9.14 -12.57 -4.76
CA TRP A 180 -9.79 -13.62 -3.99
C TRP A 180 -11.17 -13.15 -3.56
N GLN A 181 -12.18 -13.98 -3.80
CA GLN A 181 -13.57 -13.75 -3.39
C GLN A 181 -14.07 -14.97 -2.60
N GLY A 182 -14.55 -14.71 -1.39
CA GLY A 182 -15.14 -15.71 -0.52
C GLY A 182 -16.39 -16.35 -1.15
N ARG A 183 -16.51 -17.67 -0.99
CA ARG A 183 -17.59 -18.53 -1.49
C ARG A 183 -17.93 -19.60 -0.45
N SER A 184 -19.13 -20.16 -0.55
CA SER A 184 -19.60 -21.25 0.31
C SER A 184 -18.72 -22.49 0.15
N ASP A 185 -18.77 -23.38 1.14
CA ASP A 185 -18.07 -24.67 1.13
C ASP A 185 -16.54 -24.59 0.95
N ARG A 186 -15.96 -23.39 1.15
CA ARG A 186 -14.53 -23.06 0.96
C ARG A 186 -14.05 -23.18 -0.48
N LEU A 187 -14.97 -23.25 -1.44
CA LEU A 187 -14.63 -23.25 -2.87
C LEU A 187 -14.48 -21.82 -3.38
N HIS A 188 -13.53 -21.08 -2.79
CA HIS A 188 -13.30 -19.66 -3.06
C HIS A 188 -12.88 -19.41 -4.51
N ASP A 189 -13.34 -18.30 -5.07
CA ASP A 189 -12.91 -17.86 -6.39
C ASP A 189 -11.56 -17.15 -6.26
N ARG A 190 -10.57 -17.63 -7.02
CA ARG A 190 -9.23 -17.07 -7.07
C ARG A 190 -8.80 -16.89 -8.51
N LEU A 191 -8.66 -15.62 -8.92
CA LEU A 191 -8.18 -15.26 -10.25
C LEU A 191 -6.91 -14.44 -10.12
N ARG A 192 -5.89 -14.81 -10.90
CA ARG A 192 -4.58 -14.18 -10.87
C ARG A 192 -4.23 -13.61 -12.24
N PHE A 193 -3.95 -12.32 -12.27
CA PHE A 193 -3.19 -11.70 -13.35
C PHE A 193 -1.71 -11.98 -13.11
N ARG A 194 -1.04 -12.62 -14.07
CA ARG A 194 0.40 -12.87 -14.03
C ARG A 194 1.09 -12.24 -15.23
N ARG A 195 2.15 -11.50 -14.97
CA ARG A 195 2.98 -10.89 -16.01
C ARG A 195 3.84 -11.98 -16.66
N THR A 196 3.83 -12.00 -17.99
CA THR A 196 4.77 -12.76 -18.83
C THR A 196 5.67 -11.76 -19.57
N ASP A 197 6.62 -12.27 -20.34
CA ASP A 197 7.54 -11.41 -21.13
C ASP A 197 6.80 -10.57 -22.18
N GLN A 198 5.61 -11.01 -22.63
CA GLN A 198 4.87 -10.39 -23.74
C GLN A 198 3.57 -9.72 -23.32
N ALA A 199 2.91 -10.23 -22.27
CA ALA A 199 1.57 -9.78 -21.88
C ALA A 199 1.20 -10.20 -20.44
N TRP A 200 0.06 -9.72 -19.98
CA TRP A 200 -0.63 -10.26 -18.81
C TRP A 200 -1.48 -11.47 -19.20
N VAL A 201 -1.43 -12.54 -18.41
CA VAL A 201 -2.33 -13.70 -18.53
C VAL A 201 -3.19 -13.82 -17.28
N VAL A 202 -4.41 -14.32 -17.44
CA VAL A 202 -5.34 -14.60 -16.33
C VAL A 202 -5.38 -16.11 -16.07
N GLU A 203 -5.25 -16.48 -14.81
CA GLU A 203 -5.24 -17.87 -14.35
C GLU A 203 -6.24 -18.05 -13.20
N ARG A 204 -7.04 -19.12 -13.24
CA ARG A 204 -7.85 -19.54 -12.09
C ARG A 204 -7.01 -20.44 -11.19
N LEU A 205 -7.01 -20.16 -9.89
CA LEU A 205 -6.30 -20.94 -8.88
C LEU A 205 -7.31 -21.76 -8.06
N ALA A 206 -6.87 -22.94 -7.60
CA ALA A 206 -7.64 -23.70 -6.62
C ALA A 206 -7.64 -22.98 -5.25
N PRO A 207 -8.75 -23.03 -4.49
CA PRO A 207 -8.86 -22.47 -3.15
C PRO A 207 -8.03 -23.23 -2.10
#